data_AF-A0A350ISX3-F1
#
_entry.id   AF-A0A350ISX3-F1
#
_cell.length_a   1.000
_cell.length_b   1.000
_cell.length_c   1.000
_cell.angle_alpha   90.00
_cell.angle_beta   90.00
_cell.angle_gamma   90.00
#
_symmetry.space_group_name_H-M   'P 1'
#
loop_
_entity.id
_entity.type
_entity.pdbx_description
1 polymer ?
#
loop_
_entity_poly.entity_id
_entity_poly.type
_entity_poly.pdbx_seq_one_letter_code
_entity_poly.pdbx_strand_id
1 'polypeptide(L)'
;MRGRGLLAVGQIWVKERSDAERSIAYVAYGLTLTAVMVAVCILIRPQSLRVDYGLSYLGVFTDTIVPYAVALLGAAYCMWRASALVTDCDHSSILGWSMKIMAFQLVGLLLTPYTRFDAAHVFFGSTLFLVELGLAFLAIKWLGGSDRQIALLTGIMVLSGIACAYYLPLSRGFELQTQVVFQLAFSVLFIKLLRGLQLQPAKAG
;
A
#
# COMPACT_ATOMS: atom_id res chain seq x y z
N MET A 1 18.92 -47.33 -24.46
CA MET A 1 18.09 -47.06 -23.26
C MET A 1 18.87 -46.14 -22.33
N ARG A 2 18.25 -45.07 -21.81
CA ARG A 2 18.73 -44.02 -20.88
C ARG A 2 18.79 -42.64 -21.53
N GLY A 3 17.89 -41.74 -21.11
CA GLY A 3 17.92 -40.33 -21.50
C GLY A 3 16.59 -39.56 -21.43
N ARG A 4 15.67 -39.85 -20.48
CA ARG A 4 14.39 -39.13 -20.35
C ARG A 4 13.99 -38.77 -18.90
N GLY A 5 14.96 -38.51 -18.02
CA GLY A 5 14.69 -38.40 -16.57
C GLY A 5 14.75 -37.01 -15.92
N LEU A 6 15.32 -35.98 -16.58
CA LEU A 6 15.77 -34.77 -15.86
C LEU A 6 15.04 -33.46 -16.20
N LEU A 7 14.13 -33.46 -17.18
CA LEU A 7 13.37 -32.25 -17.55
C LEU A 7 12.00 -32.13 -16.85
N ALA A 8 11.55 -33.17 -16.14
CA ALA A 8 10.25 -33.14 -15.46
C ALA A 8 10.29 -32.45 -14.08
N VAL A 9 11.46 -32.32 -13.45
CA VAL A 9 11.54 -31.81 -12.06
C VAL A 9 11.45 -30.27 -12.00
N GLY A 10 11.84 -29.57 -13.06
CA GLY A 10 11.75 -28.10 -13.14
C GLY A 10 10.34 -27.56 -13.41
N GLN A 11 9.47 -28.33 -14.08
CA GLN A 11 8.09 -27.92 -14.36
C GLN A 11 7.11 -28.22 -13.21
N ILE A 12 7.52 -29.01 -12.21
CA ILE A 12 6.68 -29.35 -11.04
C ILE A 12 6.74 -28.25 -9.96
N TRP A 13 7.76 -27.38 -10.00
CA TRP A 13 7.95 -26.31 -8.99
C TRP A 13 7.42 -24.94 -9.39
N VAL A 14 7.08 -24.72 -10.66
CA VAL A 14 6.12 -23.65 -11.04
C VAL A 14 4.71 -24.18 -10.81
N LYS A 15 4.51 -24.72 -9.61
CA LYS A 15 3.21 -25.06 -9.04
C LYS A 15 2.39 -23.78 -9.08
N GLU A 16 1.30 -23.79 -9.85
CA GLU A 16 0.40 -22.64 -9.99
C GLU A 16 0.08 -22.08 -8.61
N ARG A 17 0.68 -20.94 -8.27
CA ARG A 17 0.29 -20.20 -7.08
C ARG A 17 -1.19 -19.90 -7.21
N SER A 18 -1.94 -20.10 -6.14
CA SER A 18 -3.36 -19.74 -6.14
C SER A 18 -3.51 -18.25 -6.43
N ASP A 19 -4.67 -17.84 -6.95
CA ASP A 19 -4.93 -16.42 -7.23
C ASP A 19 -4.80 -15.57 -5.96
N ALA A 20 -5.14 -16.12 -4.80
CA ALA A 20 -4.89 -15.51 -3.50
C ALA A 20 -3.40 -15.21 -3.24
N GLU A 21 -2.52 -16.20 -3.43
CA GLU A 21 -1.07 -16.02 -3.25
C GLU A 21 -0.50 -15.00 -4.24
N ARG A 22 -1.02 -15.00 -5.48
CA ARG A 22 -0.63 -14.02 -6.50
C ARG A 22 -1.10 -12.61 -6.14
N SER A 23 -2.33 -12.46 -5.65
CA SER A 23 -2.90 -11.18 -5.18
C SER A 23 -2.04 -10.58 -4.07
N ILE A 24 -1.74 -11.39 -3.03
CA ILE A 24 -0.86 -10.99 -1.92
C ILE A 24 0.54 -10.62 -2.41
N ALA A 25 1.10 -11.38 -3.36
CA ALA A 25 2.41 -11.09 -3.92
C ALA A 25 2.43 -9.75 -4.67
N TYR A 26 1.42 -9.46 -5.50
CA TYR A 26 1.31 -8.15 -6.16
C TYR A 26 1.27 -7.01 -5.15
N VAL A 27 0.43 -7.11 -4.11
CA VAL A 27 0.36 -6.08 -3.06
C VAL A 27 1.71 -5.90 -2.38
N ALA A 28 2.36 -7.00 -1.96
CA ALA A 28 3.67 -6.94 -1.34
C ALA A 28 4.75 -6.32 -2.25
N TYR A 29 4.74 -6.65 -3.54
CA TYR A 29 5.65 -6.04 -4.52
C TYR A 29 5.39 -4.53 -4.68
N GLY A 30 4.12 -4.12 -4.81
CA GLY A 30 3.77 -2.70 -4.91
C GLY A 30 4.21 -1.90 -3.70
N LEU A 31 3.93 -2.40 -2.49
CA LEU A 31 4.33 -1.75 -1.23
C LEU A 31 5.85 -1.69 -1.07
N THR A 32 6.56 -2.77 -1.40
CA THR A 32 8.03 -2.82 -1.35
C THR A 32 8.65 -1.85 -2.34
N LEU A 33 8.13 -1.82 -3.58
CA LEU A 33 8.59 -0.89 -4.62
C LEU A 33 8.42 0.56 -4.16
N THR A 34 7.25 0.91 -3.59
CA THR A 34 7.01 2.25 -3.03
C THR A 34 8.03 2.58 -1.95
N ALA A 35 8.22 1.70 -0.97
CA ALA A 35 9.15 1.94 0.13
C ALA A 35 10.60 2.15 -0.37
N VAL A 36 11.05 1.32 -1.32
CA VAL A 36 12.40 1.44 -1.90
C VAL A 36 12.55 2.73 -2.69
N MET A 37 11.60 3.06 -3.56
CA MET A 37 11.67 4.27 -4.38
C MET A 37 11.56 5.55 -3.55
N VAL A 38 10.73 5.57 -2.50
CA VAL A 38 10.68 6.67 -1.52
C VAL A 38 12.02 6.81 -0.80
N ALA A 39 12.63 5.70 -0.37
CA ALA A 39 13.97 5.74 0.24
C ALA A 39 15.01 6.30 -0.74
N VAL A 40 14.99 5.91 -2.02
CA VAL A 40 15.85 6.49 -3.06
C VAL A 40 15.62 8.00 -3.19
N CYS A 41 14.37 8.47 -3.21
CA CYS A 41 14.07 9.90 -3.24
C CYS A 41 14.66 10.65 -2.02
N ILE A 42 14.54 10.08 -0.83
CA ILE A 42 15.13 10.64 0.41
C ILE A 42 16.66 10.66 0.34
N LEU A 43 17.30 9.63 -0.25
CA LEU A 43 18.76 9.60 -0.42
C LEU A 43 19.25 10.66 -1.41
N ILE A 44 18.49 10.92 -2.49
CA ILE A 44 18.79 11.98 -3.45
C ILE A 44 18.57 13.37 -2.83
N ARG A 45 17.54 13.52 -1.99
CA ARG A 45 17.15 14.78 -1.34
C ARG A 45 16.98 14.61 0.17
N PRO A 46 18.06 14.43 0.95
CA PRO A 46 17.97 14.19 2.40
C PRO A 46 17.40 15.39 3.17
N GLN A 47 17.40 16.58 2.56
CA GLN A 47 16.74 17.77 3.11
C GLN A 47 15.22 17.56 3.25
N SER A 48 14.62 16.61 2.51
CA SER A 48 13.20 16.24 2.65
C SER A 48 12.84 15.81 4.07
N LEU A 49 13.81 15.30 4.85
CA LEU A 49 13.60 14.90 6.24
C LEU A 49 13.50 16.08 7.22
N ARG A 50 13.90 17.29 6.78
CA ARG A 50 13.95 18.50 7.62
C ARG A 50 12.90 19.54 7.23
N VAL A 51 12.31 19.41 6.04
CA VAL A 51 11.23 20.27 5.58
C VAL A 51 9.91 19.61 5.91
N ASP A 52 8.92 20.43 6.27
CA ASP A 52 7.59 19.95 6.63
C ASP A 52 6.72 19.91 5.39
N TYR A 53 7.03 18.96 4.54
CA TYR A 53 6.18 18.62 3.43
C TYR A 53 6.03 17.10 3.43
N GLY A 54 4.84 16.62 3.10
CA GLY A 54 4.55 15.21 2.96
C GLY A 54 5.35 14.54 1.84
N LEU A 55 5.05 13.26 1.61
CA LEU A 55 5.65 12.43 0.54
C LEU A 55 5.56 13.09 -0.85
N SER A 56 4.55 13.92 -1.07
CA SER A 56 4.33 14.68 -2.31
C SER A 56 5.44 15.68 -2.63
N TYR A 57 6.19 16.15 -1.63
CA TYR A 57 7.38 16.98 -1.84
C TYR A 57 8.39 16.33 -2.77
N LEU A 58 8.54 15.01 -2.67
CA LEU A 58 9.47 14.23 -3.49
C LEU A 58 9.06 14.22 -4.97
N GLY A 59 7.79 14.54 -5.29
CA GLY A 59 7.31 14.68 -6.67
C GLY A 59 7.58 16.05 -7.31
N VAL A 60 8.11 17.02 -6.57
CA VAL A 60 8.32 18.40 -7.07
C VAL A 60 9.65 18.57 -7.80
N PHE A 61 10.68 17.81 -7.42
CA PHE A 61 12.04 17.98 -7.95
C PHE A 61 12.29 17.12 -9.18
N THR A 62 13.01 17.67 -10.14
CA THR A 62 13.42 16.98 -11.37
C THR A 62 14.21 15.69 -11.08
N ASP A 63 15.01 15.70 -10.03
CA ASP A 63 15.90 14.58 -9.71
C ASP A 63 15.18 13.42 -9.00
N THR A 64 14.00 13.68 -8.44
CA THR A 64 13.20 12.69 -7.69
C THR A 64 11.86 12.36 -8.33
N ILE A 65 11.42 13.11 -9.35
CA ILE A 65 10.12 12.88 -10.02
C ILE A 65 10.02 11.50 -10.66
N VAL A 66 11.12 10.99 -11.24
CA VAL A 66 11.14 9.66 -11.87
C VAL A 66 10.97 8.55 -10.83
N PRO A 67 11.83 8.42 -9.79
CA PRO A 67 11.61 7.39 -8.77
C PRO A 67 10.26 7.55 -8.04
N TYR A 68 9.81 8.79 -7.79
CA TYR A 68 8.50 9.04 -7.21
C TYR A 68 7.34 8.55 -8.10
N ALA A 69 7.38 8.81 -9.41
CA ALA A 69 6.38 8.33 -10.36
C ALA A 69 6.39 6.80 -10.46
N VAL A 70 7.58 6.16 -10.46
CA VAL A 70 7.72 4.70 -10.44
C VAL A 70 7.09 4.11 -9.17
N ALA A 71 7.29 4.75 -8.01
CA ALA A 71 6.66 4.35 -6.76
C ALA A 71 5.13 4.33 -6.88
N LEU A 72 4.52 5.45 -7.27
CA LEU A 72 3.07 5.60 -7.32
C LEU A 72 2.43 4.74 -8.41
N LEU A 73 2.95 4.78 -9.65
CA LEU A 73 2.39 4.02 -10.77
C LEU A 73 2.62 2.52 -10.61
N GLY A 74 3.79 2.12 -10.09
CA GLY A 74 4.10 0.72 -9.83
C GLY A 74 3.18 0.13 -8.75
N ALA A 75 2.96 0.84 -7.65
CA ALA A 75 2.00 0.44 -6.63
C ALA A 75 0.55 0.42 -7.16
N ALA A 76 0.14 1.45 -7.92
CA ALA A 76 -1.18 1.50 -8.53
C ALA A 76 -1.43 0.30 -9.45
N TYR A 77 -0.48 -0.01 -10.33
CA TYR A 77 -0.54 -1.18 -11.20
C TYR A 77 -0.68 -2.47 -10.37
N CYS A 78 0.16 -2.65 -9.35
CA CYS A 78 0.12 -3.83 -8.50
C CYS A 78 -1.21 -3.98 -7.76
N MET A 79 -1.74 -2.90 -7.18
CA MET A 79 -3.04 -2.89 -6.50
C MET A 79 -4.19 -3.22 -7.47
N TRP A 80 -4.15 -2.65 -8.69
CA TRP A 80 -5.14 -2.95 -9.72
C TRP A 80 -5.10 -4.43 -10.12
N ARG A 81 -3.92 -4.98 -10.36
CA ARG A 81 -3.75 -6.41 -10.69
C ARG A 81 -4.17 -7.32 -9.54
N ALA A 82 -3.80 -6.98 -8.30
CA ALA A 82 -4.19 -7.72 -7.11
C ALA A 82 -5.72 -7.76 -6.95
N SER A 83 -6.41 -6.65 -7.22
CA SER A 83 -7.86 -6.53 -7.09
C SER A 83 -8.64 -7.53 -7.94
N ALA A 84 -8.11 -7.87 -9.13
CA ALA A 84 -8.74 -8.83 -10.05
C ALA A 84 -8.52 -10.28 -9.62
N LEU A 85 -7.59 -10.54 -8.69
CA LEU A 85 -7.22 -11.85 -8.18
C LEU A 85 -7.77 -12.11 -6.77
N VAL A 86 -8.50 -11.14 -6.20
CA VAL A 86 -9.21 -11.35 -4.93
C VAL A 86 -10.47 -12.18 -5.22
N THR A 87 -10.39 -13.49 -5.00
CA THR A 87 -11.52 -14.41 -5.16
C THR A 87 -11.82 -15.13 -3.84
N ASP A 88 -13.01 -15.72 -3.75
CA ASP A 88 -13.34 -16.77 -2.78
C ASP A 88 -13.25 -16.39 -1.28
N CYS A 89 -13.60 -15.15 -0.94
CA CYS A 89 -13.85 -14.74 0.45
C CYS A 89 -15.09 -13.84 0.57
N ASP A 90 -15.73 -13.86 1.75
CA ASP A 90 -16.98 -13.14 2.08
C ASP A 90 -16.88 -11.61 1.88
N HIS A 91 -15.66 -11.08 1.74
CA HIS A 91 -15.37 -9.65 1.66
C HIS A 91 -14.58 -9.27 0.39
N SER A 92 -14.52 -10.19 -0.58
CA SER A 92 -13.77 -10.03 -1.84
C SER A 92 -14.14 -8.77 -2.61
N SER A 93 -15.43 -8.45 -2.73
CA SER A 93 -15.91 -7.25 -3.42
C SER A 93 -15.40 -5.95 -2.79
N ILE A 94 -15.50 -5.83 -1.46
CA ILE A 94 -15.04 -4.63 -0.74
C ILE A 94 -13.52 -4.47 -0.91
N LEU A 95 -12.75 -5.55 -0.70
CA LEU A 95 -11.30 -5.53 -0.88
C LEU A 95 -10.89 -5.15 -2.30
N GLY A 96 -11.53 -5.76 -3.32
CA GLY A 96 -11.24 -5.50 -4.72
C GLY A 96 -11.53 -4.04 -5.09
N TRP A 97 -12.68 -3.49 -4.68
CA TRP A 97 -13.00 -2.09 -4.90
C TRP A 97 -12.07 -1.13 -4.17
N SER A 98 -11.74 -1.39 -2.90
CA SER A 98 -10.79 -0.56 -2.16
C SER A 98 -9.42 -0.52 -2.86
N MET A 99 -8.89 -1.66 -3.34
CA MET A 99 -7.64 -1.67 -4.11
C MET A 99 -7.71 -0.85 -5.40
N LYS A 100 -8.82 -0.91 -6.14
CA LYS A 100 -9.02 -0.11 -7.36
C LYS A 100 -9.11 1.38 -7.05
N ILE A 101 -9.82 1.75 -5.99
CA ILE A 101 -9.93 3.14 -5.52
C ILE A 101 -8.54 3.67 -5.12
N MET A 102 -7.78 2.91 -4.32
CA MET A 102 -6.42 3.28 -3.94
C MET A 102 -5.52 3.42 -5.17
N ALA A 103 -5.57 2.48 -6.12
CA ALA A 103 -4.82 2.58 -7.37
C ALA A 103 -5.15 3.86 -8.16
N PHE A 104 -6.43 4.20 -8.26
CA PHE A 104 -6.87 5.43 -8.91
C PHE A 104 -6.38 6.68 -8.16
N GLN A 105 -6.44 6.70 -6.83
CA GLN A 105 -5.96 7.80 -6.00
C GLN A 105 -4.44 8.00 -6.13
N LEU A 106 -3.65 6.91 -6.20
CA LEU A 106 -2.21 6.98 -6.42
C LEU A 106 -1.86 7.61 -7.78
N VAL A 107 -2.60 7.27 -8.85
CA VAL A 107 -2.46 7.94 -10.15
C VAL A 107 -2.89 9.40 -10.05
N GLY A 108 -4.00 9.68 -9.36
CA GLY A 108 -4.49 11.04 -9.09
C GLY A 108 -3.43 11.92 -8.44
N LEU A 109 -2.77 11.44 -7.38
CA LEU A 109 -1.70 12.14 -6.66
C LEU A 109 -0.52 12.53 -7.56
N LEU A 110 -0.15 11.66 -8.51
CA LEU A 110 0.91 11.96 -9.47
C LEU A 110 0.49 13.05 -10.46
N LEU A 111 -0.76 13.00 -10.92
CA LEU A 111 -1.31 13.92 -11.92
C LEU A 111 -1.70 15.29 -11.34
N THR A 112 -1.85 15.40 -10.03
CA THR A 112 -2.19 16.65 -9.33
C THR A 112 -1.00 17.15 -8.52
N PRO A 113 0.09 17.65 -9.14
CA PRO A 113 1.22 18.16 -8.37
C PRO A 113 0.77 19.27 -7.41
N TYR A 114 1.14 19.13 -6.14
CA TYR A 114 0.72 20.00 -5.04
C TYR A 114 0.91 21.50 -5.33
N THR A 115 1.97 21.87 -6.06
CA THR A 115 2.28 23.27 -6.40
C THR A 115 1.27 23.95 -7.32
N ARG A 116 0.43 23.19 -8.05
CA ARG A 116 -0.55 23.72 -9.01
C ARG A 116 -1.98 23.30 -8.70
N PHE A 117 -2.17 22.14 -8.07
CA PHE A 117 -3.47 21.52 -7.84
C PHE A 117 -3.65 21.13 -6.37
N ASP A 118 -3.19 21.98 -5.45
CA ASP A 118 -3.19 21.75 -4.00
C ASP A 118 -4.48 21.09 -3.49
N ALA A 119 -5.64 21.73 -3.68
CA ALA A 119 -6.91 21.20 -3.21
C ALA A 119 -7.23 19.78 -3.75
N ALA A 120 -6.95 19.52 -5.03
CA ALA A 120 -7.17 18.20 -5.62
C ALA A 120 -6.15 17.17 -5.11
N HIS A 121 -4.90 17.58 -4.91
CA HIS A 121 -3.85 16.74 -4.33
C HIS A 121 -4.20 16.33 -2.90
N VAL A 122 -4.57 17.30 -2.07
CA VAL A 122 -5.02 17.09 -0.69
C VAL A 122 -6.26 16.19 -0.65
N PHE A 123 -7.20 16.37 -1.58
CA PHE A 123 -8.36 15.48 -1.70
C PHE A 123 -7.94 14.02 -1.99
N PHE A 124 -7.10 13.77 -2.99
CA PHE A 124 -6.64 12.41 -3.30
C PHE A 124 -5.86 11.79 -2.14
N GLY A 125 -4.96 12.55 -1.50
CA GLY A 125 -4.14 12.07 -0.39
C GLY A 125 -4.96 11.77 0.86
N SER A 126 -5.82 12.69 1.29
CA SER A 126 -6.68 12.50 2.46
C SER A 126 -7.66 11.36 2.28
N THR A 127 -8.32 11.27 1.11
CA THR A 127 -9.26 10.17 0.83
C THR A 127 -8.55 8.82 0.72
N LEU A 128 -7.30 8.77 0.23
CA LEU A 128 -6.50 7.54 0.24
C LEU A 128 -6.27 7.06 1.69
N PHE A 129 -5.79 7.94 2.58
CA PHE A 129 -5.57 7.63 3.99
C PHE A 129 -6.86 7.18 4.70
N LEU A 130 -8.01 7.77 4.36
CA LEU A 130 -9.31 7.36 4.90
C LEU A 130 -9.74 5.97 4.44
N VAL A 131 -9.49 5.61 3.17
CA VAL A 131 -9.76 4.25 2.66
C VAL A 131 -8.88 3.23 3.39
N GLU A 132 -7.59 3.53 3.53
CA GLU A 132 -6.61 2.69 4.24
C GLU A 132 -7.01 2.49 5.71
N LEU A 133 -7.41 3.56 6.38
CA LEU A 133 -7.88 3.52 7.77
C LEU A 133 -9.22 2.77 7.91
N GLY A 134 -10.13 2.94 6.96
CA GLY A 134 -11.38 2.18 6.90
C GLY A 134 -11.13 0.68 6.80
N LEU A 135 -10.21 0.26 5.92
CA LEU A 135 -9.77 -1.14 5.83
C LEU A 135 -9.12 -1.63 7.13
N ALA A 136 -8.35 -0.79 7.82
CA ALA A 136 -7.74 -1.14 9.10
C ALA A 136 -8.78 -1.42 10.20
N PHE A 137 -9.86 -0.64 10.27
CA PHE A 137 -10.97 -0.91 11.19
C PHE A 137 -11.78 -2.16 10.77
N LEU A 138 -12.02 -2.33 9.47
CA LEU A 138 -12.68 -3.53 8.96
C LEU A 138 -11.86 -4.79 9.26
N ALA A 139 -10.53 -4.73 9.21
CA ALA A 139 -9.64 -5.83 9.57
C ALA A 139 -9.86 -6.31 11.01
N ILE A 140 -10.04 -5.39 11.97
CA ILE A 140 -10.36 -5.74 13.37
C ILE A 140 -11.66 -6.54 13.41
N LYS A 141 -12.70 -6.09 12.70
CA LYS A 141 -14.00 -6.76 12.65
C LYS A 141 -13.91 -8.14 11.99
N TRP A 142 -13.29 -8.22 10.81
CA TRP A 142 -13.29 -9.43 9.98
C TRP A 142 -12.36 -10.53 10.49
N LEU A 143 -11.27 -10.17 11.17
CA LEU A 143 -10.33 -11.15 11.74
C LEU A 143 -10.59 -11.44 13.23
N GLY A 144 -11.78 -11.10 13.73
CA GLY A 144 -12.28 -11.58 15.02
C GLY A 144 -11.81 -10.79 16.25
N GLY A 145 -11.37 -9.54 16.08
CA GLY A 145 -11.15 -8.55 17.15
C GLY A 145 -10.06 -8.84 18.18
N SER A 146 -9.58 -10.08 18.27
CA SER A 146 -8.63 -10.56 19.28
C SER A 146 -7.17 -10.48 18.85
N ASP A 147 -6.89 -10.23 17.56
CA ASP A 147 -5.53 -10.02 17.08
C ASP A 147 -5.00 -8.64 17.55
N ARG A 148 -4.28 -8.66 18.67
CA ARG A 148 -3.63 -7.48 19.27
C ARG A 148 -2.70 -6.75 18.30
N GLN A 149 -2.10 -7.44 17.33
CA GLN A 149 -1.21 -6.80 16.36
C GLN A 149 -2.02 -5.95 15.37
N ILE A 150 -3.20 -6.41 14.93
CA ILE A 150 -4.07 -5.61 14.06
C ILE A 150 -4.54 -4.37 14.82
N ALA A 151 -5.00 -4.52 16.06
CA ALA A 151 -5.41 -3.39 16.89
C ALA A 151 -4.27 -2.38 17.10
N LEU A 152 -3.05 -2.85 17.36
CA LEU A 152 -1.86 -2.01 17.50
C LEU A 152 -1.53 -1.26 16.20
N LEU A 153 -1.51 -1.95 15.06
CA LEU A 153 -1.23 -1.34 13.76
C LEU A 153 -2.30 -0.29 13.40
N THR A 154 -3.58 -0.58 13.62
CA THR A 154 -4.67 0.38 13.45
C THR A 154 -4.49 1.58 14.39
N GLY A 155 -4.10 1.37 15.64
CA GLY A 155 -3.78 2.46 16.58
C GLY A 155 -2.64 3.35 16.10
N ILE A 156 -1.56 2.75 15.56
CA ILE A 156 -0.45 3.49 14.94
C ILE A 156 -0.95 4.31 13.75
N MET A 157 -1.79 3.74 12.88
CA MET A 157 -2.38 4.45 11.75
C MET A 157 -3.26 5.63 12.21
N VAL A 158 -4.09 5.46 13.24
CA VAL A 158 -4.91 6.56 13.79
C VAL A 158 -4.02 7.69 14.31
N LEU A 159 -3.04 7.37 15.15
CA LEU A 159 -2.16 8.39 15.76
C LEU A 159 -1.31 9.11 14.72
N SER A 160 -0.73 8.38 13.77
CA SER A 160 0.05 8.96 12.68
C SER A 160 -0.81 9.76 11.69
N GLY A 161 -2.03 9.32 11.42
CA GLY A 161 -2.99 10.06 10.59
C GLY A 161 -3.44 11.37 11.22
N ILE A 162 -3.72 11.37 12.53
CA ILE A 162 -4.01 12.60 13.30
C ILE A 162 -2.80 13.54 13.29
N ALA A 163 -1.60 13.02 13.54
CA ALA A 163 -0.38 13.82 13.49
C ALA A 163 -0.15 14.41 12.08
N CYS A 164 -0.35 13.63 11.02
CA CYS A 164 -0.26 14.11 9.64
C CYS A 164 -1.27 15.23 9.37
N ALA A 165 -2.54 15.07 9.78
CA ALA A 165 -3.56 16.11 9.61
C ALA A 165 -3.23 17.38 10.41
N TYR A 166 -2.60 17.24 11.57
CA TYR A 166 -2.12 18.37 12.39
C TYR A 166 -0.95 19.11 11.73
N TYR A 167 0.00 18.41 11.11
CA TYR A 167 1.14 19.02 10.42
C TYR A 167 0.80 19.58 9.04
N LEU A 168 -0.25 19.09 8.37
CA LEU A 168 -0.65 19.51 7.02
C LEU A 168 -0.76 21.04 6.81
N PRO A 169 -1.37 21.84 7.72
CA PRO A 169 -1.44 23.31 7.56
C PRO A 169 -0.18 24.05 8.05
N LEU A 170 0.79 23.35 8.63
CA LEU A 170 2.00 23.95 9.21
C LEU A 170 3.10 24.07 8.15
N SER A 171 4.05 24.97 8.39
CA SER A 171 5.23 25.17 7.53
C SER A 171 6.48 24.45 8.06
N ARG A 172 6.39 23.82 9.24
CA ARG A 172 7.47 23.16 9.99
C ARG A 172 6.89 22.07 10.90
N GLY A 173 7.50 20.89 10.89
CA GLY A 173 6.87 19.71 11.47
C GLY A 173 7.42 18.39 10.93
N PHE A 174 6.63 17.33 11.19
CA PHE A 174 6.98 15.95 10.89
C PHE A 174 6.00 15.29 9.92
N GLU A 175 5.43 16.04 8.97
CA GLU A 175 4.43 15.52 8.04
C GLU A 175 4.93 14.26 7.30
N LEU A 176 6.11 14.31 6.68
CA LEU A 176 6.72 13.18 5.98
C LEU A 176 6.85 11.94 6.88
N GLN A 177 7.38 12.10 8.09
CA GLN A 177 7.65 11.00 9.01
C GLN A 177 6.33 10.36 9.46
N THR A 178 5.31 11.16 9.75
CA THR A 178 4.00 10.65 10.14
C THR A 178 3.33 9.89 9.00
N GLN A 179 3.43 10.37 7.75
CA GLN A 179 2.95 9.66 6.56
C GLN A 179 3.70 8.34 6.35
N VAL A 180 5.03 8.32 6.48
CA VAL A 180 5.82 7.08 6.34
C VAL A 180 5.43 6.06 7.41
N VAL A 181 5.26 6.47 8.66
CA VAL A 181 4.81 5.58 9.74
C VAL A 181 3.42 5.02 9.45
N PHE A 182 2.49 5.85 8.99
CA PHE A 182 1.16 5.42 8.58
C PHE A 182 1.23 4.36 7.48
N GLN A 183 1.99 4.64 6.42
CA GLN A 183 2.10 3.76 5.24
C GLN A 183 2.77 2.43 5.57
N LEU A 184 3.78 2.41 6.45
CA LEU A 184 4.40 1.17 6.92
C LEU A 184 3.43 0.33 7.77
N ALA A 185 2.68 0.97 8.67
CA ALA A 185 1.67 0.28 9.48
C ALA A 185 0.56 -0.33 8.60
N PHE A 186 0.05 0.44 7.64
CA PHE A 186 -0.94 -0.03 6.67
C PHE A 186 -0.39 -1.18 5.82
N SER A 187 0.84 -1.08 5.32
CA SER A 187 1.48 -2.12 4.51
C SER A 187 1.48 -3.48 5.20
N VAL A 188 1.89 -3.52 6.47
CA VAL A 188 1.93 -4.74 7.27
C VAL A 188 0.52 -5.25 7.56
N LEU A 189 -0.40 -4.35 7.96
CA LEU A 189 -1.78 -4.70 8.26
C LEU A 189 -2.47 -5.28 7.02
N PHE A 190 -2.31 -4.67 5.85
CA PHE A 190 -3.02 -5.06 4.65
C PHE A 190 -2.56 -6.43 4.14
N ILE A 191 -1.25 -6.73 4.20
CA ILE A 191 -0.75 -8.08 3.91
C ILE A 191 -1.33 -9.11 4.88
N LYS A 192 -1.39 -8.79 6.19
CA LYS A 192 -2.02 -9.68 7.18
C LYS A 192 -3.51 -9.87 6.90
N LEU A 193 -4.22 -8.82 6.52
CA LEU A 193 -5.63 -8.85 6.17
C LEU A 193 -5.89 -9.81 5.00
N LEU A 194 -5.14 -9.65 3.91
CA LEU A 194 -5.31 -10.50 2.72
C LEU A 194 -4.98 -11.97 3.02
N ARG A 195 -3.91 -12.23 3.77
CA ARG A 195 -3.57 -13.59 4.22
C ARG A 195 -4.67 -14.19 5.10
N GLY A 196 -5.17 -13.42 6.06
CA GLY A 196 -6.21 -13.87 6.99
C GLY A 196 -7.52 -14.21 6.29
N LEU A 197 -7.88 -13.45 5.24
CA LEU A 197 -9.16 -13.63 4.53
C LEU A 197 -9.09 -14.61 3.36
N GLN A 198 -7.95 -14.73 2.67
CA GLN A 198 -7.86 -15.54 1.44
C GLN A 198 -7.11 -16.86 1.61
N LEU A 199 -6.28 -17.01 2.65
CA LEU A 199 -5.53 -18.25 2.89
C LEU A 199 -6.07 -19.08 4.04
N GLN A 200 -6.98 -18.53 4.86
CA GLN A 200 -7.64 -19.33 5.87
C GLN A 200 -8.75 -20.16 5.21
N PRO A 201 -8.83 -21.48 5.48
CA PRO A 201 -9.93 -22.28 4.97
C PRO A 201 -11.24 -21.67 5.46
N ALA A 202 -12.21 -21.51 4.55
CA ALA A 202 -13.56 -21.11 4.92
C ALA A 202 -13.99 -22.00 6.09
N LYS A 203 -14.27 -21.39 7.25
CA LYS A 203 -14.80 -22.15 8.38
C LYS A 203 -16.07 -22.81 7.85
N ALA A 204 -16.07 -24.15 7.77
CA ALA A 204 -17.26 -24.89 7.41
C ALA A 204 -18.33 -24.51 8.44
N GLY A 205 -19.28 -23.68 7.98
CA GLY A 205 -20.44 -23.25 8.75
C GLY A 205 -21.51 -24.33 8.77
#